data_AF-A0A895YGC3-F1
#
_entry.id   AF-A0A895YGC3-F1
#
_cell.length_a   1.000
_cell.length_b   1.000
_cell.length_c   1.000
_cell.angle_alpha   90.00
_cell.angle_beta   90.00
_cell.angle_gamma   90.00
#
_symmetry.space_group_name_H-M   'P 1'
#
loop_
_entity.id
_entity.type
_entity.pdbx_description
1 polymer ?
#
loop_
_entity_poly.entity_id
_entity_poly.type
_entity_poly.pdbx_seq_one_letter_code
_entity_poly.pdbx_strand_id
1 'polypeptide(L)'
;MSRGVLDTSVLIANDVTPIPGELAISIASIAELKFGVLVAKDDQTRAARLSRLSAIERRFDPLPVDDAVADSYARLASLVVAAGRQPRARVMDLLIAATAHAHGATIYTRNGADLAGLEDFVTIASI
;
A
#
# COMPACT_ATOMS: atom_id res chain seq x y z
N MET A 1 16.75 5.58 11.85
CA MET A 1 15.34 5.28 12.16
C MET A 1 14.80 4.39 11.04
N SER A 2 13.96 3.40 11.34
CA SER A 2 13.33 2.56 10.32
C SER A 2 12.28 3.36 9.53
N ARG A 3 12.17 3.11 8.22
CA ARG A 3 11.15 3.69 7.34
C ARG A 3 10.15 2.62 6.96
N GLY A 4 8.86 2.97 6.99
CA GLY A 4 7.76 2.07 6.67
C GLY A 4 6.76 2.68 5.70
N VAL A 5 6.29 1.90 4.74
CA VAL A 5 5.10 2.21 3.94
C VAL A 5 3.97 1.29 4.39
N LEU A 6 2.85 1.89 4.80
CA LEU A 6 1.67 1.13 5.21
C LEU A 6 0.82 0.81 3.99
N ASP A 7 0.54 -0.48 3.80
CA ASP A 7 -0.45 -0.96 2.84
C ASP A 7 -1.86 -0.54 3.27
N THR A 8 -2.75 -0.41 2.30
CA THR A 8 -4.19 -0.15 2.48
C THR A 8 -4.82 -1.15 3.45
N SER A 9 -4.40 -2.41 3.40
CA SER A 9 -4.85 -3.46 4.32
C SER A 9 -4.58 -3.14 5.80
N VAL A 10 -3.46 -2.48 6.09
CA VAL A 10 -3.11 -1.99 7.45
C VAL A 10 -3.91 -0.74 7.80
N LEU A 11 -4.07 0.19 6.85
CA LEU A 11 -4.82 1.43 7.06
C LEU A 11 -6.31 1.22 7.39
N ILE A 12 -6.88 0.08 6.95
CA ILE A 12 -8.28 -0.27 7.23
C ILE A 12 -8.48 -1.17 8.44
N ALA A 13 -7.39 -1.67 9.03
CA ALA A 13 -7.46 -2.52 10.21
C ALA A 13 -7.78 -1.69 11.47
N ASN A 14 -8.46 -2.32 12.44
CA ASN A 14 -8.85 -1.67 13.70
C ASN A 14 -7.92 -2.04 14.85
N ASP A 15 -7.07 -3.03 14.64
CA ASP A 15 -6.31 -3.79 15.64
C ASP A 15 -4.80 -3.74 15.38
N VAL A 16 -4.32 -2.64 14.77
CA VAL A 16 -2.90 -2.45 14.46
C VAL A 16 -2.14 -2.03 15.71
N THR A 17 -1.19 -2.84 16.14
CA THR A 17 -0.24 -2.46 17.19
C THR A 17 0.67 -1.32 16.69
N PRO A 18 1.16 -0.42 17.57
CA PRO A 18 2.00 0.69 17.13
C PRO A 18 3.24 0.22 16.37
N ILE A 19 3.36 0.65 15.10
CA ILE A 19 4.51 0.33 14.26
C ILE A 19 5.59 1.41 14.49
N PRO A 20 6.82 1.04 14.89
CA PRO A 20 7.88 2.01 15.16
C PRO A 20 8.50 2.55 13.86
N GLY A 21 8.92 3.81 13.89
CA GLY A 21 9.69 4.44 12.82
C GLY A 21 8.97 5.58 12.11
N GLU A 22 9.54 6.00 10.99
CA GLU A 22 8.97 7.00 10.09
C GLU A 22 8.03 6.30 9.11
N LEU A 23 6.71 6.56 9.25
CA LEU A 23 5.67 5.87 8.47
C LEU A 23 5.13 6.80 7.39
N ALA A 24 4.96 6.25 6.19
CA ALA A 24 4.35 6.88 5.04
C ALA A 24 3.29 5.96 4.42
N ILE A 25 2.54 6.49 3.46
CA ILE A 25 1.57 5.74 2.66
C ILE A 25 1.77 6.06 1.18
N SER A 26 1.40 5.15 0.29
CA SER A 26 1.37 5.42 -1.14
C SER A 26 0.07 6.15 -1.52
N ILE A 27 0.14 7.04 -2.51
CA ILE A 27 -1.07 7.62 -3.12
C ILE A 27 -2.00 6.55 -3.72
N ALA A 28 -1.46 5.37 -4.07
CA ALA A 28 -2.26 4.23 -4.49
C ALA A 28 -3.27 3.81 -3.40
N SER A 29 -2.85 3.78 -2.14
CA SER A 29 -3.76 3.47 -1.02
C SER A 29 -4.87 4.50 -0.86
N ILE A 30 -4.57 5.78 -1.10
CA ILE A 30 -5.60 6.84 -1.11
C ILE A 30 -6.61 6.62 -2.23
N ALA A 31 -6.15 6.22 -3.42
CA ALA A 31 -7.05 5.88 -4.52
C ALA A 31 -7.99 4.71 -4.17
N GLU A 32 -7.47 3.64 -3.55
CA GLU A 32 -8.29 2.51 -3.08
C GLU A 32 -9.33 2.93 -2.04
N LEU A 33 -8.94 3.75 -1.07
CA LEU A 33 -9.83 4.24 -0.02
C LEU A 33 -10.93 5.14 -0.58
N LYS A 34 -10.59 6.07 -1.49
CA LYS A 34 -11.57 6.93 -2.19
C LYS A 34 -12.55 6.08 -3.00
N PHE A 35 -12.05 5.11 -3.77
CA PHE A 35 -12.91 4.18 -4.50
C PHE A 35 -13.86 3.43 -3.56
N GLY A 36 -13.34 2.93 -2.43
CA GLY A 36 -14.12 2.27 -1.39
C GLY A 36 -15.26 3.13 -0.84
N VAL A 37 -15.06 4.44 -0.65
CA VAL A 37 -16.14 5.36 -0.24
C VAL A 37 -17.21 5.47 -1.32
N LEU A 38 -16.81 5.61 -2.59
CA LEU A 38 -17.74 5.82 -3.70
C LEU A 38 -18.63 4.60 -3.94
N VAL A 39 -18.09 3.39 -3.84
CA VAL A 39 -18.83 2.14 -4.09
C VAL A 39 -19.56 1.56 -2.88
N ALA A 40 -19.54 2.26 -1.73
CA ALA A 40 -20.31 1.83 -0.55
C ALA A 40 -21.81 1.76 -0.86
N LYS A 41 -22.47 0.68 -0.43
CA LYS A 41 -23.87 0.38 -0.76
C LYS A 41 -24.88 1.02 0.20
N ASP A 42 -24.45 1.30 1.42
CA ASP A 42 -25.27 1.88 2.48
C ASP A 42 -24.56 3.08 3.13
N ASP A 43 -25.36 3.97 3.71
CA ASP A 43 -24.88 5.25 4.26
C ASP A 43 -24.00 5.07 5.49
N GLN A 44 -24.25 4.02 6.29
CA GLN A 44 -23.46 3.74 7.48
C GLN A 44 -22.02 3.33 7.10
N THR A 45 -21.87 2.41 6.14
CA THR A 45 -20.58 2.00 5.60
C THR A 45 -19.87 3.17 4.91
N ARG A 46 -20.60 3.99 4.15
CA ARG A 46 -20.04 5.17 3.48
C ARG A 46 -19.49 6.17 4.50
N ALA A 47 -20.25 6.49 5.55
CA ALA A 47 -19.84 7.40 6.61
C ALA A 47 -18.60 6.89 7.35
N ALA A 48 -18.55 5.59 7.68
CA ALA A 48 -17.40 4.98 8.32
C ALA A 48 -16.13 5.06 7.45
N ARG A 49 -16.23 4.73 6.15
CA ARG A 49 -15.12 4.80 5.21
C ARG A 49 -14.65 6.24 4.98
N LEU A 50 -15.57 7.20 4.88
CA LEU A 50 -15.23 8.61 4.70
C LEU A 50 -14.54 9.18 5.95
N SER A 51 -15.01 8.83 7.14
CA SER A 51 -14.39 9.22 8.41
C SER A 51 -12.94 8.71 8.50
N ARG A 52 -12.72 7.44 8.14
CA ARG A 52 -11.37 6.84 8.07
C ARG A 52 -10.48 7.53 7.04
N LEU A 53 -10.95 7.72 5.80
CA LEU A 53 -10.20 8.41 4.75
C LEU A 53 -9.78 9.81 5.22
N SER A 54 -10.71 10.57 5.80
CA SER A 54 -10.46 11.92 6.31
C SER A 54 -9.41 11.91 7.44
N ALA A 55 -9.41 10.89 8.30
CA ALA A 55 -8.42 10.75 9.36
C ALA A 55 -7.02 10.44 8.79
N ILE A 56 -6.94 9.59 7.76
CA ILE A 56 -5.69 9.24 7.07
C ILE A 56 -5.12 10.46 6.33
N GLU A 57 -5.93 11.17 5.55
CA GLU A 57 -5.51 12.37 4.80
C GLU A 57 -5.05 13.53 5.71
N ARG A 58 -5.53 13.59 6.96
CA ARG A 58 -5.01 14.54 7.97
C ARG A 58 -3.68 14.12 8.58
N ARG A 59 -3.38 12.82 8.61
CA ARG A 59 -2.23 12.26 9.31
C ARG A 59 -1.02 12.09 8.40
N PHE A 60 -1.23 11.78 7.14
CA PHE A 60 -0.19 11.45 6.18
C PHE A 60 -0.23 12.38 4.98
N ASP A 61 0.96 12.73 4.50
CA ASP A 61 1.17 13.25 3.14
C ASP A 61 1.54 12.05 2.25
N PRO A 62 0.65 11.58 1.36
CA PRO A 62 0.89 10.37 0.57
C PRO A 62 2.03 10.55 -0.42
N LEU A 63 2.92 9.55 -0.51
CA LEU A 63 4.01 9.54 -1.49
C LEU A 63 3.43 9.39 -2.90
N PRO A 64 3.82 10.27 -3.85
CA PRO A 64 3.31 10.23 -5.22
C PRO A 64 3.87 9.04 -6.00
N VAL A 65 3.26 8.75 -7.15
CA VAL A 65 3.90 7.93 -8.17
C VAL A 65 4.74 8.86 -9.04
N ASP A 66 6.03 8.92 -8.76
CA ASP A 66 7.05 9.64 -9.53
C ASP A 66 7.91 8.67 -10.36
N ASP A 67 8.96 9.18 -11.01
CA ASP A 67 9.84 8.38 -11.87
C ASP A 67 10.54 7.25 -11.09
N ALA A 68 10.92 7.47 -9.83
CA ALA A 68 11.57 6.45 -9.01
C ALA A 68 10.60 5.32 -8.63
N VAL A 69 9.34 5.67 -8.34
CA VAL A 69 8.27 4.69 -8.12
C VAL A 69 7.94 3.95 -9.43
N ALA A 70 7.93 4.64 -10.58
CA ALA A 70 7.68 4.02 -11.87
C ALA A 70 8.77 2.99 -12.26
N ASP A 71 10.05 3.32 -12.08
CA ASP A 71 11.16 2.40 -12.29
C ASP A 71 11.09 1.19 -11.37
N SER A 72 10.73 1.43 -10.09
CA SER A 72 10.52 0.37 -9.11
C SER A 72 9.37 -0.54 -9.50
N TYR A 73 8.26 0.02 -9.96
CA TYR A 73 7.10 -0.73 -10.43
C TYR A 73 7.47 -1.63 -11.61
N ALA A 74 8.20 -1.10 -12.61
CA ALA A 74 8.63 -1.89 -13.76
C ALA A 74 9.46 -3.12 -13.35
N ARG A 75 10.39 -2.95 -12.39
CA ARG A 75 11.18 -4.04 -11.84
C ARG A 75 10.31 -5.07 -11.13
N LEU A 76 9.47 -4.66 -10.18
CA LEU A 76 8.63 -5.60 -9.42
C LEU A 76 7.61 -6.32 -10.31
N ALA A 77 6.99 -5.60 -11.25
CA ALA A 77 6.06 -6.18 -12.21
C ALA A 77 6.73 -7.24 -13.10
N SER A 78 7.99 -7.03 -13.50
CA SER A 78 8.75 -8.03 -14.28
C SER A 78 8.94 -9.34 -13.53
N LEU A 79 9.14 -9.28 -12.20
CA LEU A 79 9.27 -10.46 -11.34
C LEU A 79 7.94 -11.21 -11.22
N VAL A 80 6.83 -10.49 -11.10
CA VAL A 80 5.49 -11.09 -11.09
C VAL A 80 5.24 -11.85 -12.40
N VAL A 81 5.64 -11.28 -13.55
CA VAL A 81 5.56 -11.97 -14.85
C VAL A 81 6.45 -13.21 -14.88
N ALA A 82 7.71 -13.09 -14.43
CA ALA A 82 8.65 -14.21 -14.37
C ALA A 82 8.15 -15.36 -13.48
N ALA A 83 7.40 -15.04 -12.42
CA ALA A 83 6.74 -15.99 -11.53
C ALA A 83 5.42 -16.58 -12.10
N GLY A 84 5.08 -16.29 -13.36
CA GLY A 84 3.86 -16.79 -14.02
C GLY A 84 2.56 -16.17 -13.53
N ARG A 85 2.63 -15.05 -12.79
CA ARG A 85 1.47 -14.32 -12.27
C ARG A 85 1.12 -13.13 -13.18
N GLN A 86 -0.09 -12.58 -13.03
CA GLN A 86 -0.55 -11.44 -13.83
C GLN A 86 -0.41 -10.11 -13.05
N PRO A 87 0.49 -9.19 -13.46
CA PRO A 87 0.66 -7.90 -12.77
C PRO A 87 -0.59 -7.01 -12.81
N ARG A 88 -1.36 -7.09 -13.90
CA ARG A 88 -2.57 -6.25 -14.09
C ARG A 88 -3.65 -6.49 -13.04
N ALA A 89 -3.73 -7.69 -12.46
CA ALA A 89 -4.67 -7.98 -11.39
C ALA A 89 -4.26 -7.33 -10.05
N ARG A 90 -3.02 -6.80 -9.97
CA ARG A 90 -2.34 -6.44 -8.72
C ARG A 90 -1.65 -5.08 -8.81
N VAL A 91 -2.13 -4.22 -9.71
CA VAL A 91 -1.49 -2.92 -10.00
C VAL A 91 -1.38 -2.07 -8.74
N MET A 92 -2.43 -2.04 -7.90
CA MET A 92 -2.42 -1.26 -6.66
C MET A 92 -1.38 -1.80 -5.67
N ASP A 93 -1.39 -3.10 -5.37
CA ASP A 93 -0.39 -3.73 -4.50
C ASP A 93 1.04 -3.47 -5.00
N LEU A 94 1.26 -3.59 -6.31
CA LEU A 94 2.57 -3.38 -6.92
C LEU A 94 3.00 -1.92 -6.88
N LEU A 95 2.09 -0.96 -7.00
CA LEU A 95 2.42 0.45 -6.81
C LEU A 95 2.77 0.75 -5.35
N ILE A 96 2.06 0.18 -4.37
CA ILE A 96 2.39 0.34 -2.95
C ILE A 96 3.77 -0.27 -2.65
N ALA A 97 4.04 -1.49 -3.14
CA ALA A 97 5.34 -2.15 -3.00
C ALA A 97 6.45 -1.38 -3.72
N ALA A 98 6.18 -0.81 -4.90
CA ALA A 98 7.11 0.03 -5.64
C ALA A 98 7.42 1.34 -4.89
N THR A 99 6.41 1.96 -4.26
CA THR A 99 6.63 3.11 -3.36
C THR A 99 7.56 2.72 -2.21
N ALA A 100 7.35 1.58 -1.56
CA ALA A 100 8.24 1.12 -0.49
C ALA A 100 9.68 0.89 -1.00
N HIS A 101 9.82 0.20 -2.12
CA HIS A 101 11.12 -0.06 -2.77
C HIS A 101 11.86 1.23 -3.14
N ALA A 102 11.19 2.18 -3.81
CA ALA A 102 11.78 3.43 -4.26
C ALA A 102 12.34 4.28 -3.10
N HIS A 103 11.74 4.16 -1.91
CA HIS A 103 12.13 4.91 -0.72
C HIS A 103 12.98 4.12 0.28
N GLY A 104 13.38 2.88 -0.07
CA GLY A 104 14.15 2.01 0.83
C GLY A 104 13.41 1.71 2.13
N ALA A 105 12.08 1.58 2.08
CA ALA A 105 11.21 1.38 3.22
C ALA A 105 10.69 -0.06 3.29
N THR A 106 10.39 -0.51 4.51
CA THR A 106 9.66 -1.76 4.74
C THR A 106 8.20 -1.57 4.37
N ILE A 107 7.61 -2.48 3.60
CA ILE A 107 6.15 -2.51 3.41
C ILE A 107 5.51 -3.29 4.57
N TYR A 108 4.59 -2.64 5.27
CA TYR A 108 3.75 -3.27 6.29
C TYR A 108 2.41 -3.63 5.67
N THR A 109 2.04 -4.90 5.71
CA THR A 109 0.82 -5.42 5.06
C THR A 109 0.16 -6.48 5.91
N ARG A 110 -1.15 -6.65 5.77
CA ARG A 110 -1.87 -7.82 6.29
C ARG A 110 -1.97 -8.96 5.27
N ASN A 111 -1.58 -8.71 4.03
CA ASN A 111 -1.72 -9.61 2.89
C ASN A 111 -0.36 -10.01 2.32
N GLY A 112 0.61 -10.34 3.17
CA GLY A 112 1.98 -10.65 2.73
C GLY A 112 2.09 -11.74 1.67
N ALA A 113 1.15 -12.68 1.64
CA ALA A 113 1.06 -13.72 0.61
C ALA A 113 0.89 -13.16 -0.81
N ASP A 114 0.21 -12.02 -0.94
CA ASP A 114 0.07 -11.37 -2.24
C ASP A 114 1.45 -10.93 -2.71
N LEU A 115 2.26 -10.33 -1.84
CA LEU A 115 3.60 -9.84 -2.17
C LEU A 115 4.68 -10.93 -2.30
N ALA A 116 4.31 -12.20 -2.17
CA ALA A 116 5.25 -13.32 -2.29
C ALA A 116 5.97 -13.31 -3.64
N GLY A 117 7.30 -13.41 -3.61
CA GLY A 117 8.20 -13.34 -4.76
C GLY A 117 8.87 -11.97 -4.97
N LEU A 118 8.64 -11.00 -4.08
CA LEU A 118 9.23 -9.67 -4.12
C LEU A 118 10.28 -9.42 -3.00
N GLU A 119 10.53 -10.42 -2.16
CA GLU A 119 11.32 -10.33 -0.92
C GLU A 119 12.78 -9.90 -1.15
N ASP A 120 13.34 -10.26 -2.31
CA ASP A 120 14.72 -9.89 -2.68
C ASP A 120 14.87 -8.39 -3.00
N PHE A 121 13.75 -7.67 -3.14
CA PHE A 121 13.74 -6.26 -3.55
C PHE A 121 13.12 -5.38 -2.47
N VAL A 122 12.02 -5.80 -1.86
CA VAL A 122 11.35 -5.02 -0.81
C VAL A 122 11.24 -5.84 0.48
N THR A 123 11.60 -5.23 1.60
CA THR A 123 11.40 -5.85 2.91
C THR A 123 9.92 -5.84 3.24
N ILE A 124 9.33 -7.02 3.45
CA ILE A 124 7.91 -7.20 3.75
C ILE A 124 7.74 -7.57 5.23
N ALA A 125 6.89 -6.83 5.93
CA ALA A 125 6.49 -7.11 7.30
C ALA A 125 4.98 -7.41 7.33
N SER A 126 4.63 -8.68 7.51
CA SER A 126 3.24 -9.09 7.74
C SER A 126 2.85 -8.83 9.19
N ILE A 127 1.74 -8.11 9.41
CA ILE A 127 1.24 -7.74 10.74
C ILE A 127 -0.24 -8.06 10.93
#